data_AF-A0A165TWD8-F1
#
_entry.id   AF-A0A165TWD8-F1
#
_cell.length_a   1.000
_cell.length_b   1.000
_cell.length_c   1.000
_cell.angle_alpha   90.00
_cell.angle_beta   90.00
_cell.angle_gamma   90.00
#
_symmetry.space_group_name_H-M   'P 1'
#
loop_
_entity.id
_entity.type
_entity.pdbx_description
1 polymer ?
#
loop_
_entity_poly.entity_id
_entity_poly.type
_entity_poly.pdbx_seq_one_letter_code
_entity_poly.pdbx_strand_id
1 'polypeptide(L)'
;MTIPHHPVSTHIYCTVPLLSSDVPVEEEGALDYNPRHFYLIHLGEVFQDLYEVITKLGYGGNSTVWLTRDLLRYRFPEDRYVTLKKVCHSDPSHHPTAKCELTLSMHIHTMNPWHPALRYVHTAKDAFDIAGT
;
A
#
# COMPACT_ATOMS: atom_id res chain seq x y z
N MET A 1 37.64 -5.58 -1.18
CA MET A 1 36.54 -6.39 -0.64
C MET A 1 35.34 -6.20 -1.54
N THR A 2 35.03 -7.18 -2.36
CA THR A 2 33.91 -7.18 -3.31
C THR A 2 32.63 -7.54 -2.55
N ILE A 3 31.65 -6.63 -2.57
CA ILE A 3 30.31 -6.88 -2.05
C ILE A 3 29.68 -7.99 -2.90
N PRO A 4 29.18 -9.08 -2.32
CA PRO A 4 28.46 -10.07 -3.10
C PRO A 4 27.15 -9.45 -3.61
N HIS A 5 27.05 -9.26 -4.92
CA HIS A 5 25.78 -9.03 -5.60
C HIS A 5 24.98 -10.34 -5.55
N HIS A 6 24.20 -10.53 -4.50
CA HIS A 6 23.16 -11.57 -4.48
C HIS A 6 21.93 -11.05 -5.25
N PRO A 7 21.21 -11.95 -5.95
CA PRO A 7 20.33 -11.58 -7.03
C PRO A 7 19.15 -10.77 -6.51
N VAL A 8 18.83 -9.69 -7.23
CA VAL A 8 17.51 -9.06 -7.20
C VAL A 8 16.50 -10.19 -7.29
N SER A 9 15.60 -10.24 -6.31
CA SER A 9 14.57 -11.26 -6.20
C SER A 9 13.87 -11.44 -7.55
N THR A 10 14.17 -12.54 -8.26
CA THR A 10 13.52 -12.95 -9.51
C THR A 10 12.13 -13.50 -9.18
N HIS A 11 11.30 -12.73 -8.49
CA HIS A 11 9.88 -13.01 -8.51
C HIS A 11 9.40 -12.67 -9.91
N ILE A 12 9.22 -13.70 -10.71
CA ILE A 12 8.52 -13.63 -11.98
C ILE A 12 7.15 -13.03 -11.64
N TYR A 13 6.96 -11.74 -11.92
CA TYR A 13 5.61 -11.24 -12.14
C TYR A 13 5.10 -12.10 -13.29
N CYS A 14 4.29 -13.10 -12.94
CA CYS A 14 3.65 -13.99 -13.90
C CYS A 14 3.12 -13.09 -15.02
N THR A 15 3.39 -13.42 -16.27
CA THR A 15 2.96 -12.61 -17.41
C THR A 15 1.44 -12.52 -17.39
N VAL A 16 0.93 -11.51 -16.71
CA VAL A 16 -0.51 -11.32 -16.52
C VAL A 16 -1.05 -10.96 -17.90
N PRO A 17 -2.14 -11.60 -18.39
CA PRO A 17 -2.75 -11.21 -19.64
C PRO A 17 -3.03 -9.72 -19.60
N LEU A 18 -2.52 -9.00 -20.60
CA LEU A 18 -2.69 -7.55 -20.70
C LEU A 18 -4.20 -7.29 -20.91
N LEU A 19 -4.85 -6.72 -19.91
CA LEU A 19 -6.26 -6.38 -19.99
C LEU A 19 -6.43 -5.25 -21.01
N SER A 20 -7.51 -5.31 -21.81
CA SER A 20 -7.83 -4.19 -22.70
C SER A 20 -8.11 -2.95 -21.87
N SER A 21 -7.51 -1.81 -22.24
CA SER A 21 -7.78 -0.52 -21.62
C SER A 21 -9.23 -0.04 -21.82
N ASP A 22 -9.97 -0.66 -22.73
CA ASP A 22 -11.36 -0.30 -23.03
C ASP A 22 -12.37 -0.88 -22.03
N VAL A 23 -11.93 -1.78 -21.15
CA VAL A 23 -12.78 -2.45 -20.17
C VAL A 23 -12.48 -1.89 -18.79
N PRO A 24 -13.42 -1.15 -18.16
CA PRO A 24 -13.25 -0.65 -16.81
C PRO A 24 -12.97 -1.79 -15.83
N VAL A 25 -11.93 -1.64 -15.01
CA VAL A 25 -11.57 -2.59 -13.96
C VAL A 25 -11.95 -2.06 -12.58
N GLU A 26 -12.60 -2.91 -11.77
CA GLU A 26 -12.79 -2.66 -10.32
C GLU A 26 -13.38 -1.27 -9.98
N GLU A 27 -12.57 -0.34 -9.45
CA GLU A 27 -12.98 1.04 -9.14
C GLU A 27 -13.42 1.84 -10.37
N GLU A 28 -12.91 1.53 -11.56
CA GLU A 28 -13.27 2.22 -12.80
C GLU A 28 -14.73 1.99 -13.21
N GLY A 29 -15.36 0.95 -12.65
CA GLY A 29 -16.79 0.69 -12.83
C GLY A 29 -17.71 1.56 -11.95
N ALA A 30 -17.16 2.35 -11.02
CA ALA A 30 -17.95 3.19 -10.14
C ALA A 30 -18.48 4.44 -10.88
N LEU A 31 -19.72 4.84 -10.60
CA LEU A 31 -20.37 5.99 -11.25
C LEU A 31 -19.65 7.32 -11.00
N ASP A 32 -18.97 7.43 -9.87
CA ASP A 32 -18.20 8.58 -9.40
C ASP A 32 -16.70 8.41 -9.61
N TYR A 33 -16.27 7.41 -10.40
CA TYR A 33 -14.87 7.22 -10.71
C TYR A 33 -14.30 8.43 -11.46
N ASN A 34 -13.19 8.96 -10.93
CA ASN A 34 -12.39 9.97 -11.59
C ASN A 34 -10.92 9.55 -11.52
N PRO A 35 -10.25 9.25 -12.65
CA PRO A 35 -8.86 8.76 -12.64
C PRO A 35 -7.89 9.79 -12.03
N ARG A 36 -8.22 11.09 -12.06
CA ARG A 36 -7.41 12.14 -11.42
C ARG A 36 -7.39 12.02 -9.90
N HIS A 37 -8.27 11.20 -9.34
CA HIS A 37 -8.34 10.96 -7.91
C HIS A 37 -7.55 9.76 -7.43
N PHE A 38 -7.12 8.91 -8.34
CA PHE A 38 -6.38 7.70 -8.02
C PHE A 38 -4.92 7.88 -8.42
N TYR A 39 -4.04 7.32 -7.59
CA TYR A 39 -2.64 7.17 -7.96
C TYR A 39 -2.47 5.79 -8.60
N LEU A 40 -1.91 5.76 -9.81
CA LEU A 40 -1.69 4.52 -10.54
C LEU A 40 -0.47 3.78 -9.95
N ILE A 41 -0.74 2.79 -9.11
CA ILE A 41 0.30 1.94 -8.53
C ILE A 41 0.71 0.85 -9.52
N HIS A 42 2.01 0.71 -9.74
CA HIS A 42 2.56 -0.32 -10.63
C HIS A 42 3.06 -1.52 -9.84
N LEU A 43 2.93 -2.73 -10.38
CA LEU A 43 3.57 -3.91 -9.80
C LEU A 43 5.10 -3.74 -9.84
N GLY A 44 5.76 -4.04 -8.73
CA GLY A 44 7.19 -3.81 -8.53
C GLY A 44 7.58 -2.37 -8.20
N GLU A 45 6.62 -1.44 -8.15
CA GLU A 45 6.89 -0.10 -7.62
C GLU A 45 7.34 -0.18 -6.16
N VAL A 46 8.35 0.60 -5.79
CA VAL A 46 8.91 0.61 -4.44
C VAL A 46 8.62 1.95 -3.78
N PHE A 47 7.89 1.92 -2.66
CA PHE A 47 7.63 3.10 -1.84
C PHE A 47 8.63 3.21 -0.70
N GLN A 48 9.13 4.44 -0.47
CA GLN A 48 10.07 4.77 0.60
C GLN A 48 11.37 3.94 0.57
N ASP A 49 11.75 3.35 -0.57
CA ASP A 49 12.83 2.36 -0.68
C ASP A 49 12.63 1.07 0.15
N LEU A 50 11.42 0.85 0.68
CA LEU A 50 11.13 -0.18 1.67
C LEU A 50 9.98 -1.11 1.30
N TYR A 51 9.00 -0.64 0.51
CA TYR A 51 7.76 -1.39 0.27
C TYR A 51 7.58 -1.67 -1.22
N GLU A 52 7.98 -2.86 -1.66
CA GLU A 52 7.82 -3.33 -3.04
C GLU A 52 6.39 -3.85 -3.27
N VAL A 53 5.67 -3.30 -4.24
CA VAL A 53 4.31 -3.73 -4.59
C VAL A 53 4.31 -5.09 -5.27
N ILE A 54 3.54 -6.03 -4.73
CA ILE A 54 3.44 -7.40 -5.24
C ILE A 54 2.14 -7.62 -6.00
N THR A 55 1.00 -7.26 -5.41
CA THR A 55 -0.32 -7.39 -6.02
C THR A 55 -1.35 -6.53 -5.31
N LYS A 56 -2.47 -6.25 -5.97
CA LYS A 56 -3.63 -5.60 -5.35
C LYS A 56 -4.38 -6.61 -4.49
N LEU A 57 -4.81 -6.17 -3.30
CA LEU A 57 -5.65 -6.95 -2.37
C LEU A 57 -7.12 -6.54 -2.44
N GLY A 58 -7.40 -5.29 -2.83
CA GLY A 58 -8.76 -4.82 -3.01
C GLY A 58 -8.85 -3.30 -3.15
N TYR A 59 -10.08 -2.82 -3.23
CA TYR A 59 -10.42 -1.41 -3.35
C TYR A 59 -11.69 -1.10 -2.54
N GLY A 60 -11.91 0.18 -2.27
CA GLY A 60 -13.11 0.72 -1.67
C GLY A 60 -13.26 2.18 -2.05
N GLY A 61 -14.35 2.83 -1.64
CA GLY A 61 -14.78 4.13 -2.18
C GLY A 61 -13.67 5.15 -2.40
N ASN A 62 -12.72 5.28 -1.47
CA ASN A 62 -11.64 6.27 -1.56
C ASN A 62 -10.24 5.68 -1.31
N SER A 63 -10.06 4.38 -1.47
CA SER A 63 -8.75 3.78 -1.25
C SER A 63 -8.55 2.47 -1.98
N THR A 64 -7.31 2.22 -2.38
CA THR A 64 -6.85 0.91 -2.85
C THR A 64 -5.91 0.29 -1.83
N VAL A 65 -5.92 -1.04 -1.75
CA VAL A 65 -5.15 -1.81 -0.78
C VAL A 65 -4.27 -2.81 -1.51
N TRP A 66 -2.98 -2.83 -1.18
CA TRP A 66 -1.95 -3.58 -1.89
C TRP A 66 -1.15 -4.46 -0.94
N LEU A 67 -0.78 -5.65 -1.40
CA LEU A 67 0.21 -6.49 -0.76
C LEU A 67 1.58 -5.98 -1.18
N THR A 68 2.43 -5.73 -0.20
CA THR A 68 3.81 -5.28 -0.42
C THR A 68 4.79 -6.16 0.32
N ARG A 69 5.98 -6.33 -0.24
CA ARG A 69 7.14 -6.95 0.43
C ARG A 69 7.93 -5.86 1.14
N ASP A 70 8.20 -6.09 2.43
CA ASP A 70 9.07 -5.26 3.27
C ASP A 70 10.53 -5.60 2.96
N LEU A 71 11.25 -4.64 2.39
CA LEU A 71 12.63 -4.78 1.95
C LEU A 71 13.65 -4.56 3.08
N LEU A 72 13.23 -4.38 4.34
CA LEU A 72 14.12 -4.27 5.52
C LEU A 72 14.83 -5.61 5.86
N ARG A 73 15.70 -6.07 4.97
CA ARG A 73 16.46 -7.32 5.08
C ARG A 73 17.44 -7.35 6.25
N TYR A 74 17.90 -6.19 6.72
CA TYR A 74 18.81 -6.12 7.87
C TYR A 74 18.12 -6.44 9.20
N ARG A 75 16.79 -6.33 9.29
CA ARG A 75 16.05 -6.68 10.52
C ARG A 75 15.51 -8.10 10.51
N PHE A 76 15.23 -8.69 9.34
CA PHE A 76 14.56 -9.98 9.24
C PHE A 76 15.22 -10.85 8.16
N PRO A 77 15.64 -12.09 8.49
CA PRO A 77 16.23 -13.01 7.52
C PRO A 77 15.19 -13.59 6.54
N GLU A 78 13.90 -13.55 6.89
CA GLU A 78 12.79 -14.04 6.08
C GLU A 78 12.03 -12.90 5.40
N ASP A 79 11.41 -13.21 4.26
CA ASP A 79 10.52 -12.28 3.56
C ASP A 79 9.34 -11.89 4.47
N ARG A 80 9.16 -10.58 4.66
CA ARG A 80 8.05 -10.01 5.42
C ARG A 80 7.12 -9.28 4.48
N TYR A 81 5.81 -9.45 4.70
CA TYR A 81 4.78 -8.82 3.91
C TYR A 81 3.96 -7.84 4.76
N VAL A 82 3.59 -6.71 4.16
CA VAL A 82 2.73 -5.70 4.78
C VAL A 82 1.67 -5.24 3.79
N THR A 83 0.60 -4.68 4.34
CA THR A 83 -0.49 -4.10 3.57
C THR A 83 -0.26 -2.60 3.43
N LEU A 84 -0.27 -2.10 2.19
CA LEU A 84 -0.23 -0.68 1.87
C LEU A 84 -1.63 -0.23 1.48
N LYS A 85 -2.19 0.74 2.21
CA LYS A 85 -3.46 1.40 1.87
C LYS A 85 -3.16 2.77 1.26
N LYS A 86 -3.44 2.94 -0.03
CA LYS A 86 -3.35 4.24 -0.71
C LYS A 86 -4.72 4.91 -0.66
N VAL A 87 -4.78 6.08 -0.05
CA VAL A 87 -6.00 6.90 0.02
C VAL A 87 -5.99 7.94 -1.09
N CYS A 88 -7.15 8.11 -1.74
CA CYS A 88 -7.37 9.12 -2.77
C CYS A 88 -7.36 10.51 -2.11
N HIS A 89 -6.33 11.31 -2.38
CA HIS A 89 -6.11 12.59 -1.71
C HIS A 89 -6.76 13.78 -2.44
N SER A 90 -7.05 13.63 -3.72
CA SER A 90 -7.46 14.75 -4.58
C SER A 90 -8.88 15.25 -4.35
N ASP A 91 -9.73 14.50 -3.65
CA ASP A 91 -11.05 14.97 -3.25
C ASP A 91 -10.92 15.66 -1.88
N PRO A 92 -11.05 17.00 -1.82
CA PRO A 92 -10.91 17.75 -0.58
C PRO A 92 -11.91 17.33 0.49
N SER A 93 -13.05 16.75 0.11
CA SER A 93 -14.08 16.28 1.04
C SER A 93 -13.67 15.03 1.82
N HIS A 94 -12.76 14.20 1.27
CA HIS A 94 -12.34 12.93 1.85
C HIS A 94 -11.03 13.02 2.64
N HIS A 95 -10.23 14.04 2.38
CA HIS A 95 -8.99 14.34 3.09
C HIS A 95 -9.12 14.44 4.63
N PRO A 96 -10.11 15.15 5.22
CA PRO A 96 -10.28 15.20 6.67
C PRO A 96 -10.62 13.83 7.27
N THR A 97 -11.42 13.02 6.57
CA THR A 97 -11.80 11.66 7.00
C THR A 97 -10.58 10.74 7.03
N ALA A 98 -9.76 10.76 5.98
CA ALA A 98 -8.53 9.98 5.90
C ALA A 98 -7.53 10.35 7.01
N LYS A 99 -7.35 11.65 7.26
CA LYS A 99 -6.50 12.14 8.36
C LYS A 99 -7.03 11.74 9.73
N CYS A 100 -8.34 11.78 9.93
CA CYS A 100 -8.98 11.32 11.16
C CYS A 100 -8.75 9.81 11.37
N GLU A 101 -8.96 9.00 10.33
CA GLU A 101 -8.71 7.55 10.37
C GLU A 101 -7.26 7.25 10.77
N LEU A 102 -6.29 7.90 10.12
CA LEU A 102 -4.87 7.73 10.44
C LEU A 102 -4.55 8.16 11.88
N THR A 103 -5.09 9.30 12.32
CA THR A 103 -4.87 9.84 13.67
C THR A 103 -5.39 8.88 14.74
N LEU A 104 -6.61 8.37 14.57
CA LEU A 104 -7.21 7.39 15.48
C LEU A 104 -6.42 6.09 15.50
N SER A 105 -6.02 5.60 14.33
CA SER A 105 -5.26 4.37 14.17
C SER A 105 -3.90 4.45 14.89
N MET A 106 -3.16 5.54 14.69
CA MET A 106 -1.89 5.81 15.36
C MET A 106 -2.07 6.02 16.87
N HIS A 107 -3.15 6.68 17.30
CA HIS A 107 -3.46 6.85 18.72
C HIS A 107 -3.67 5.50 19.41
N ILE A 108 -4.48 4.60 18.81
CA ILE A 108 -4.69 3.24 19.33
C ILE A 108 -3.38 2.46 19.35
N HIS A 109 -2.55 2.58 18.31
CA HIS A 109 -1.26 1.89 18.20
C HIS A 109 -0.29 2.27 19.32
N THR A 110 -0.29 3.55 19.72
CA THR A 110 0.73 4.12 20.62
C THR A 110 0.30 4.21 22.09
N MET A 111 -1.01 4.23 22.38
CA MET A 111 -1.52 4.49 23.73
C MET A 111 -1.08 3.44 24.77
N ASN A 112 -1.18 2.15 24.43
CA ASN A 112 -0.71 1.07 25.32
C ASN A 112 -0.19 -0.11 24.50
N PRO A 113 1.10 -0.11 24.11
CA PRO A 113 1.71 -1.16 23.30
C PRO A 113 1.68 -2.55 23.95
N TRP A 114 1.53 -2.60 25.28
CA TRP A 114 1.53 -3.83 26.07
C TRP A 114 0.12 -4.41 26.24
N HIS A 115 -0.92 -3.70 25.80
CA HIS A 115 -2.29 -4.16 25.94
C HIS A 115 -2.52 -5.42 25.07
N PRO A 116 -2.91 -6.56 25.66
CA PRO A 116 -3.00 -7.81 24.91
C PRO A 116 -4.02 -7.75 23.76
N ALA A 117 -5.06 -6.91 23.88
CA ALA A 117 -6.06 -6.76 22.83
C ALA A 117 -5.55 -6.04 21.56
N LEU A 118 -4.41 -5.34 21.62
CA LEU A 118 -3.86 -4.60 20.48
C LEU A 118 -3.56 -5.54 19.30
N ARG A 119 -3.24 -6.82 19.56
CA ARG A 119 -3.02 -7.84 18.52
C ARG A 119 -4.28 -8.17 17.68
N TYR A 120 -5.46 -7.81 18.17
CA TYR A 120 -6.74 -8.04 17.50
C TYR A 120 -7.27 -6.79 16.79
N VAL A 121 -6.56 -5.66 16.90
CA VAL A 121 -6.95 -4.40 16.27
C VAL A 121 -5.95 -4.08 15.16
N HIS A 122 -6.44 -3.95 13.94
CA HIS A 122 -5.60 -3.52 12.83
C HIS A 122 -5.30 -2.02 12.98
N THR A 123 -4.03 -1.67 13.11
CA THR A 123 -3.57 -0.29 13.24
C THR A 123 -2.49 0.03 12.21
N ALA A 124 -2.40 1.29 11.81
CA ALA A 124 -1.35 1.78 10.93
C ALA A 124 -0.01 1.69 11.66
N LYS A 125 0.98 1.06 11.00
CA LYS A 125 2.35 0.96 11.52
C LYS A 125 3.20 2.17 11.14
N ASP A 126 2.88 2.76 9.99
CA ASP A 126 3.60 3.86 9.37
C ASP A 126 2.64 4.60 8.43
N ALA A 127 2.98 5.84 8.08
CA ALA A 127 2.26 6.65 7.11
C ALA A 127 3.19 7.66 6.45
N PHE A 128 3.03 7.81 5.14
CA PHE A 128 3.81 8.74 4.34
C PHE A 128 2.98 9.30 3.19
N ASP A 129 3.33 10.50 2.75
CA ASP A 129 2.78 11.10 1.55
C ASP A 129 3.60 10.67 0.33
N ILE A 130 2.93 10.59 -0.82
CA ILE A 130 3.54 10.30 -2.11
C ILE A 130 3.20 11.48 -3.02
N ALA A 131 4.21 12.07 -3.67
CA ALA A 131 3.96 13.08 -4.68
C ALA A 131 3.20 12.47 -5.87
N GLY A 132 2.10 13.11 -6.29
CA GLY A 132 1.41 12.71 -7.51
C GLY A 132 2.29 12.99 -8.73
N THR A 133 2.29 12.07 -9.69
CA THR A 133 2.82 12.29 -11.04
C THR A 133 1.84 13.04 -11.91
#